data_AF-A0A972MMN9-F1
#
_entry.id   AF-A0A972MMN9-F1
#
_cell.length_a   1.000
_cell.length_b   1.000
_cell.length_c   1.000
_cell.angle_alpha   90.00
_cell.angle_beta   90.00
_cell.angle_gamma   90.00
#
_symmetry.space_group_name_H-M   'P 1'
#
loop_
_entity.id
_entity.type
_entity.pdbx_description
1 polymer ?
#
loop_
_entity_poly.entity_id
_entity_poly.type
_entity_poly.pdbx_seq_one_letter_code
_entity_poly.pdbx_strand_id
1 'polypeptide(L)'
;MDREIANGLEEFISLIERGDFFEAHEILEAVWHKSRAVNHPERLLIKGLINGAIAFEHIKRGRKNSLKCSQITMGSYMRYRDMCNPSIRNFKLFREACSAIDNHRYKKIINK
;
A
#
# COMPACT_ATOMS: atom_id res chain seq x y z
N MET A 1 -15.16 -11.06 -2.06
CA MET A 1 -14.64 -9.75 -1.68
C MET A 1 -13.79 -9.81 -0.41
N ASP A 2 -14.35 -9.95 0.79
CA ASP A 2 -13.53 -9.94 2.04
C ASP A 2 -12.34 -10.91 2.03
N ARG A 3 -12.57 -12.15 1.58
CA ARG A 3 -11.49 -13.15 1.41
C ARG A 3 -10.46 -12.76 0.36
N GLU A 4 -10.87 -12.13 -0.73
CA GLU A 4 -9.94 -11.67 -1.78
C GLU A 4 -9.11 -10.49 -1.26
N ILE A 5 -9.71 -9.60 -0.47
CA ILE A 5 -9.01 -8.51 0.20
C ILE A 5 -7.99 -9.08 1.19
N ALA A 6 -8.38 -10.04 2.03
CA ALA A 6 -7.49 -10.67 2.98
C ALA A 6 -6.28 -11.32 2.29
N ASN A 7 -6.51 -12.18 1.29
CA ASN A 7 -5.44 -12.82 0.54
C ASN A 7 -4.52 -11.80 -0.15
N GLY A 8 -5.09 -10.76 -0.77
CA GLY A 8 -4.32 -9.70 -1.41
C GLY A 8 -3.48 -8.89 -0.42
N LEU A 9 -3.97 -8.66 0.79
CA LEU A 9 -3.21 -7.98 1.85
C LEU A 9 -2.05 -8.84 2.35
N GLU A 10 -2.26 -10.13 2.56
CA GLU A 10 -1.19 -11.07 2.99
C GLU A 10 -0.05 -11.11 1.96
N GLU A 11 -0.39 -11.25 0.67
CA GLU A 11 0.59 -11.24 -0.41
C GLU A 11 1.30 -9.89 -0.53
N PHE A 12 0.54 -8.79 -0.43
CA PHE A 12 1.10 -7.44 -0.41
C PHE A 12 2.15 -7.25 0.69
N ILE A 13 1.85 -7.67 1.93
CA ILE A 13 2.78 -7.56 3.06
C ILE A 13 4.10 -8.27 2.74
N SER A 14 4.03 -9.52 2.28
CA SER A 14 5.21 -10.30 1.91
C SER A 14 6.05 -9.65 0.79
N LEU A 15 5.40 -9.02 -0.19
CA LEU A 15 6.09 -8.32 -1.29
C LEU A 15 6.75 -7.01 -0.81
N ILE A 16 6.09 -6.24 0.06
CA ILE A 16 6.68 -5.03 0.66
C ILE A 16 7.94 -5.36 1.48
N GLU A 17 7.91 -6.45 2.24
CA GLU A 17 9.05 -6.89 3.06
C GLU A 17 10.26 -7.30 2.20
N ARG A 18 10.01 -7.90 1.04
CA ARG A 18 11.05 -8.28 0.05
C ARG A 18 11.53 -7.11 -0.82
N GLY A 19 10.79 -6.00 -0.86
CA GLY A 19 11.10 -4.85 -1.71
C GLY A 19 10.60 -4.98 -3.16
N ASP A 20 9.64 -5.87 -3.38
CA ASP A 20 8.98 -6.14 -4.66
C ASP A 20 7.75 -5.22 -4.81
N PHE A 21 8.02 -3.92 -4.84
CA PHE A 21 6.97 -2.89 -4.72
C PHE A 21 6.03 -2.81 -5.92
N PHE A 22 6.55 -3.07 -7.12
CA PHE A 22 5.72 -3.06 -8.32
C PHE A 22 4.74 -4.22 -8.30
N GLU A 23 5.20 -5.40 -7.93
CA GLU A 23 4.39 -6.60 -7.77
C GLU A 23 3.34 -6.39 -6.66
N ALA A 24 3.74 -5.79 -5.53
CA ALA A 24 2.81 -5.43 -4.45
C ALA A 24 1.70 -4.48 -4.95
N HIS A 25 2.05 -3.50 -5.79
CA HIS A 25 1.09 -2.63 -6.45
C HIS A 25 0.09 -3.41 -7.31
N GLU A 26 0.59 -4.27 -8.22
CA GLU A 26 -0.26 -5.01 -9.16
C GLU A 26 -1.27 -5.91 -8.44
N ILE A 27 -0.83 -6.63 -7.40
CA ILE A 27 -1.69 -7.52 -6.61
C ILE A 27 -2.86 -6.74 -5.99
N LEU A 28 -2.57 -5.63 -5.32
CA LEU A 28 -3.65 -4.83 -4.71
C LEU A 28 -4.44 -4.03 -5.72
N GLU A 29 -3.89 -3.62 -6.86
CA GLU A 29 -4.64 -2.93 -7.91
C GLU A 29 -5.74 -3.84 -8.47
N ALA A 30 -5.44 -5.12 -8.70
CA ALA A 30 -6.44 -6.11 -9.11
C ALA A 30 -7.58 -6.25 -8.08
N VAL A 31 -7.26 -6.33 -6.78
CA VAL A 31 -8.25 -6.35 -5.69
C VAL A 31 -9.03 -5.03 -5.64
N TRP A 32 -8.34 -3.91 -5.81
CA TRP A 32 -8.94 -2.59 -5.78
C TRP A 32 -9.97 -2.41 -6.88
N HIS A 33 -9.67 -2.81 -8.12
CA HIS A 33 -10.61 -2.75 -9.24
C HIS A 33 -11.94 -3.45 -8.92
N LYS A 34 -11.86 -4.65 -8.34
CA LYS A 34 -13.05 -5.42 -7.90
C LYS A 34 -13.78 -4.70 -6.76
N SER A 35 -13.05 -4.26 -5.74
CA SER A 35 -13.63 -3.57 -4.57
C SER A 35 -14.28 -2.24 -4.96
N ARG A 36 -13.72 -1.53 -5.93
CA ARG A 36 -14.23 -0.27 -6.48
C ARG A 36 -15.54 -0.48 -7.23
N ALA A 37 -15.62 -1.54 -8.03
CA ALA A 37 -16.82 -1.87 -8.80
C ALA A 37 -18.05 -2.09 -7.90
N VAL A 38 -17.86 -2.67 -6.71
CA VAL A 38 -18.94 -2.90 -5.74
C VAL A 38 -19.03 -1.82 -4.65
N ASN A 39 -18.32 -0.71 -4.80
CA ASN A 39 -18.26 0.39 -3.83
C ASN A 39 -17.91 -0.07 -2.40
N HIS A 40 -16.99 -1.02 -2.26
CA HIS A 40 -16.62 -1.58 -0.96
C HIS A 40 -16.12 -0.49 0.01
N PRO A 41 -16.45 -0.56 1.32
CA PRO A 41 -16.01 0.43 2.30
C PRO A 41 -14.47 0.58 2.37
N GLU A 42 -13.76 -0.54 2.20
CA GLU A 42 -12.29 -0.60 2.34
C GLU A 42 -11.55 -0.17 1.06
N ARG A 43 -12.24 0.15 -0.04
CA ARG A 43 -11.60 0.46 -1.34
C ARG A 43 -10.61 1.63 -1.27
N LEU A 44 -10.85 2.60 -0.39
CA LEU A 44 -9.97 3.76 -0.21
C LEU A 44 -8.69 3.40 0.56
N LEU A 45 -8.80 2.48 1.53
CA LEU A 45 -7.64 1.95 2.22
C LEU A 45 -6.73 1.16 1.27
N ILE A 46 -7.32 0.31 0.41
CA ILE A 46 -6.57 -0.43 -0.62
C ILE A 46 -5.86 0.56 -1.56
N LYS A 47 -6.56 1.62 -2.01
CA LYS A 47 -5.94 2.70 -2.81
C LYS A 47 -4.77 3.36 -2.10
N GLY A 48 -4.86 3.55 -0.78
CA GLY A 48 -3.76 4.05 0.03
C GLY A 48 -2.53 3.16 -0.05
N LEU A 49 -2.69 1.85 0.20
CA LEU A 49 -1.60 0.87 0.17
C LEU A 49 -0.91 0.79 -1.20
N ILE A 50 -1.69 0.76 -2.28
CA ILE A 50 -1.20 0.80 -3.67
C ILE A 50 -0.27 2.00 -3.89
N ASN A 51 -0.69 3.19 -3.44
CA ASN A 51 0.12 4.40 -3.55
C ASN A 51 1.38 4.35 -2.69
N GLY A 52 1.32 3.71 -1.51
CA GLY A 52 2.49 3.51 -0.66
C GLY A 52 3.54 2.63 -1.32
N ALA A 53 3.13 1.53 -1.98
CA ALA A 53 4.03 0.68 -2.74
C ALA A 53 4.68 1.42 -3.92
N ILE A 54 3.88 2.12 -4.73
CA ILE A 54 4.39 2.89 -5.88
C ILE A 54 5.36 4.00 -5.45
N ALA A 55 5.17 4.60 -4.27
CA ALA A 55 6.10 5.58 -3.76
C ALA A 55 7.51 4.99 -3.59
N PHE A 56 7.63 3.73 -3.17
CA PHE A 56 8.91 3.04 -3.09
C PHE A 56 9.44 2.63 -4.45
N GLU A 57 8.56 2.19 -5.35
CA GLU A 57 8.95 1.83 -6.73
C GLU A 57 9.54 3.02 -7.50
N HIS A 58 8.98 4.23 -7.32
CA HIS A 58 9.57 5.45 -7.86
C HIS A 58 11.01 5.65 -7.40
N ILE A 59 11.28 5.46 -6.10
CA ILE A 59 12.63 5.57 -5.53
C ILE A 59 13.53 4.46 -6.09
N LYS A 60 13.05 3.21 -6.14
CA LYS A 60 13.80 2.04 -6.65
C LYS A 60 14.24 2.24 -8.10
N ARG A 61 13.38 2.78 -8.96
CA ARG A 61 13.68 3.02 -10.39
C ARG A 61 14.64 4.19 -10.65
N GLY A 62 14.84 5.10 -9.70
CA GLY A 62 15.84 6.19 -9.80
C GLY A 62 15.67 7.15 -11.00
N ARG A 63 14.49 7.21 -11.63
CA ARG A 63 14.25 8.08 -12.81
C ARG A 63 14.25 9.57 -12.42
N LYS A 64 14.37 10.45 -13.41
CA LYS A 64 14.19 11.90 -13.24
C LYS A 64 12.85 12.18 -12.54
N ASN A 65 12.84 13.05 -11.54
CA ASN A 65 11.67 13.40 -10.71
C ASN A 65 11.11 12.28 -9.81
N SER A 66 11.79 11.13 -9.68
CA SER A 66 11.37 10.01 -8.81
C SER A 66 11.02 10.43 -7.39
N LEU A 67 11.83 11.31 -6.77
CA LEU A 67 11.58 11.82 -5.42
C LEU A 67 10.25 12.58 -5.33
N LYS A 68 9.97 13.45 -6.30
CA LYS A 68 8.71 14.22 -6.34
C LYS A 68 7.51 13.30 -6.52
N CYS A 69 7.60 12.33 -7.44
CA CYS A 69 6.52 11.36 -7.67
C CYS A 69 6.29 10.48 -6.43
N SER A 70 7.37 10.06 -5.77
CA SER A 70 7.33 9.32 -4.51
C SER A 70 6.64 10.12 -3.40
N GLN A 71 6.96 11.41 -3.24
CA GLN A 71 6.31 12.28 -2.26
C GLN A 71 4.81 12.42 -2.51
N ILE A 72 4.39 12.61 -3.77
CA ILE A 72 2.98 12.74 -4.15
C ILE A 72 2.21 11.47 -3.81
N THR A 73 2.73 10.31 -4.23
CA THR A 73 2.08 9.01 -4.01
C THR A 73 2.08 8.62 -2.52
N MET A 74 3.18 8.87 -1.80
CA MET A 74 3.23 8.72 -0.34
C MET A 74 2.19 9.61 0.38
N GLY A 75 1.97 10.85 -0.09
CA GLY A 75 0.93 11.72 0.44
C GLY A 75 -0.49 11.14 0.27
N SER A 76 -0.74 10.47 -0.85
CA SER A 76 -2.01 9.73 -1.07
C SER A 76 -2.16 8.56 -0.11
N TYR A 77 -1.09 7.78 0.13
CA TYR A 77 -1.08 6.73 1.16
C TYR A 77 -1.44 7.30 2.54
N MET A 78 -0.74 8.35 2.98
CA MET A 78 -0.95 8.95 4.29
C MET A 78 -2.40 9.42 4.48
N ARG A 79 -3.02 10.01 3.46
CA ARG A 79 -4.42 10.47 3.50
C ARG A 79 -5.40 9.35 3.83
N TYR A 80 -5.19 8.15 3.27
CA TYR A 80 -6.12 7.03 3.44
C TYR A 80 -5.74 6.12 4.60
N ARG A 81 -4.46 6.05 4.98
CA ARG A 81 -3.95 5.26 6.12
C ARG A 81 -4.76 5.50 7.39
N ASP A 82 -5.09 6.76 7.68
CA ASP A 82 -5.79 7.13 8.92
C ASP A 82 -7.26 6.65 8.97
N MET A 83 -7.78 6.13 7.85
CA MET A 83 -9.07 5.44 7.85
C MET A 83 -8.98 4.03 8.45
N CYS A 84 -7.78 3.48 8.67
CA CYS A 84 -7.57 2.14 9.21
C CYS A 84 -7.91 2.11 10.70
N ASN A 85 -9.09 1.61 11.03
CA ASN A 85 -9.60 1.61 12.40
C ASN A 85 -10.31 0.28 12.74
N PRO A 86 -10.50 -0.07 14.03
CA PRO A 86 -11.02 -1.37 14.43
C PRO A 86 -12.41 -1.76 13.91
N SER A 87 -13.19 -0.81 13.36
CA SER A 87 -14.52 -1.12 12.79
C SER A 87 -14.48 -1.78 11.42
N ILE A 88 -13.34 -1.76 10.71
CA ILE A 88 -13.21 -2.37 9.38
C ILE A 88 -13.00 -3.88 9.49
N ARG A 89 -13.52 -4.64 8.51
CA ARG A 89 -13.56 -6.11 8.54
C ARG A 89 -12.14 -6.70 8.64
N ASN A 90 -11.25 -6.24 7.77
CA ASN A 90 -9.89 -6.76 7.66
C ASN A 90 -8.89 -5.93 8.48
N PHE A 91 -9.32 -5.34 9.59
CA PHE A 91 -8.54 -4.37 10.37
C PHE A 91 -7.11 -4.82 10.67
N LYS A 92 -6.93 -6.06 11.15
CA LYS A 92 -5.60 -6.58 11.52
C LYS A 92 -4.64 -6.58 10.33
N LEU A 93 -5.10 -7.07 9.18
CA LEU A 93 -4.30 -7.13 7.95
C LEU A 93 -4.04 -5.73 7.37
N PHE A 94 -5.02 -4.83 7.39
CA PHE A 94 -4.78 -3.44 6.96
C PHE A 94 -3.75 -2.74 7.85
N ARG A 95 -3.84 -2.93 9.16
CA ARG A 95 -2.88 -2.38 10.12
C ARG A 95 -1.48 -2.92 9.88
N GLU A 96 -1.37 -4.21 9.59
CA GLU A 96 -0.10 -4.86 9.27
C GLU A 96 0.49 -4.35 7.94
N ALA A 97 -0.32 -4.26 6.88
CA ALA A 97 0.08 -3.68 5.60
C ALA A 97 0.55 -2.22 5.72
N CYS A 98 -0.14 -1.40 6.53
CA CYS A 98 0.32 -0.04 6.84
C CYS A 98 1.65 -0.05 7.59
N SER A 99 1.80 -0.96 8.56
CA SER A 99 3.05 -1.11 9.33
C SER A 99 4.21 -1.53 8.44
N ALA A 100 3.98 -2.41 7.47
CA ALA A 100 5.00 -2.84 6.50
C ALA A 100 5.52 -1.65 5.66
N ILE A 101 4.62 -0.79 5.16
CA ILE A 101 4.99 0.45 4.47
C ILE A 101 5.77 1.38 5.40
N ASP A 102 5.23 1.65 6.60
CA ASP A 102 5.82 2.60 7.55
C ASP A 102 7.25 2.14 7.96
N ASN A 103 7.43 0.85 8.26
CA ASN A 103 8.72 0.27 8.60
C ASN A 103 9.73 0.34 7.45
N HIS A 104 9.29 0.07 6.22
CA HIS A 104 10.17 0.17 5.05
C HIS A 104 10.64 1.62 4.83
N ARG A 105 9.74 2.59 5.04
CA ARG A 105 10.06 4.02 4.96
C ARG A 105 11.11 4.44 5.98
N TYR A 106 11.05 3.96 7.22
CA TYR A 106 12.04 4.27 8.26
C TYR A 106 13.43 3.68 7.97
N LYS A 107 13.51 2.44 7.47
CA LYS A 107 14.78 1.80 7.07
C LYS A 107 15.55 2.61 6.01
N LYS A 108 14.83 3.30 5.11
CA LYS A 108 15.44 4.19 4.10
C LYS A 108 15.94 5.52 4.66
N ILE A 109 15.40 5.99 5.79
CA ILE A 109 15.84 7.25 6.44
C ILE A 109 17.12 7.01 7.25
N ILE A 110 17.23 5.86 7.93
CA ILE A 110 18.37 5.56 8.82
C ILE A 110 19.63 5.14 8.04
N ASN A 111 19.48 4.51 6.87
CA ASN A 111 20.60 4.04 6.04
C ASN A 111 21.08 5.06 4.98
N LYS A 112 20.85 6.36 5.22
CA LYS A 112 21.28 7.47 4.37
C LYS A 112 22.23 8.37 5.13
#